data_AF-A0A454CZ78-F1
#
_entry.id   AF-A0A454CZ78-F1
#
_cell.length_a   1.000
_cell.length_b   1.000
_cell.length_c   1.000
_cell.angle_alpha   90.00
_cell.angle_beta   90.00
_cell.angle_gamma   90.00
#
_symmetry.space_group_name_H-M   'P 1'
#
loop_
_entity.id
_entity.type
_entity.pdbx_description
1 polymer ?
#
loop_
_entity_poly.entity_id
_entity_poly.type
_entity_poly.pdbx_seq_one_letter_code
_entity_poly.pdbx_strand_id
1 'polypeptide(L)'
;WKIYNALGLNQTPVDKSMLDDLSFSTWLVEQLETLGVESVEDIELFDADDIPFEGIPDWEYQDFAEQFPLKLVLAELKLDVEYFVSRKLVHVIYTEGNRKGDPKRWELPRWSGWKVQYKKASRVLDVK
;
A
#
# COMPACT_ATOMS: atom_id res chain seq x y z
N TRP A 1 2.90 -1.84 5.13
CA TRP A 1 3.53 -1.29 6.35
C TRP A 1 2.86 -0.03 6.91
N LYS A 2 2.76 1.09 6.17
CA LYS A 2 2.12 2.32 6.71
C LYS A 2 0.69 2.12 7.18
N ILE A 3 -0.14 1.42 6.39
CA ILE A 3 -1.54 1.11 6.75
C ILE A 3 -1.58 0.27 8.04
N TYR A 4 -0.69 -0.72 8.16
CA TYR A 4 -0.59 -1.61 9.31
C TYR A 4 -0.32 -0.84 10.61
N ASN A 5 0.65 0.09 10.57
CA ASN A 5 0.96 0.97 11.70
C ASN A 5 -0.17 1.95 12.01
N ALA A 6 -0.77 2.55 10.98
CA ALA A 6 -1.87 3.49 11.14
C ALA A 6 -3.14 2.85 11.73
N LEU A 7 -3.29 1.53 11.60
CA LEU A 7 -4.37 0.76 12.22
C LEU A 7 -4.05 0.33 13.66
N GLY A 8 -2.84 0.59 14.16
CA GLY A 8 -2.40 0.19 15.50
C GLY A 8 -2.18 -1.30 15.66
N LEU A 9 -1.96 -2.03 14.56
CA LEU A 9 -1.70 -3.48 14.57
C LEU A 9 -0.23 -3.78 14.94
N ASN A 10 0.66 -2.81 14.75
CA ASN A 10 2.04 -2.95 15.16
C ASN A 10 2.15 -2.82 16.70
N GLN A 11 2.71 -3.85 17.35
CA GLN A 11 2.92 -3.89 18.79
C GLN A 11 4.01 -2.90 19.23
N THR A 12 4.95 -2.58 18.34
CA THR A 12 5.99 -1.59 18.56
C THR A 12 5.60 -0.29 17.87
N PRO A 13 5.11 0.73 18.59
CA PRO A 13 4.66 1.96 17.96
C PRO A 13 5.83 2.68 17.27
N VAL A 14 5.63 3.01 16.00
CA VAL A 14 6.55 3.86 15.22
C VAL A 14 6.06 5.29 15.27
N ASP A 15 6.98 6.26 15.35
CA ASP A 15 6.63 7.68 15.32
C ASP A 15 5.86 8.02 14.03
N LYS A 16 4.78 8.79 14.18
CA LYS A 16 3.94 9.20 13.06
C LYS A 16 4.70 10.06 12.05
N SER A 17 5.59 10.93 12.50
CA SER A 17 6.42 11.77 11.63
C SER A 17 7.30 10.91 10.72
N MET A 18 7.98 9.92 11.31
CA MET A 18 8.78 8.95 10.56
C MET A 18 7.91 8.17 9.55
N LEU A 19 6.71 7.73 9.94
CA LEU A 19 5.81 7.01 9.03
C LEU A 19 5.31 7.88 7.87
N ASP A 20 5.08 9.17 8.09
CA ASP A 20 4.62 10.09 7.05
C ASP A 20 5.74 10.29 6.01
N ASP A 21 6.99 10.47 6.45
CA ASP A 21 8.16 10.67 5.60
C ASP A 21 8.68 9.37 4.94
N LEU A 22 8.35 8.20 5.50
CA LEU A 22 8.81 6.90 4.99
C LEU A 22 8.34 6.66 3.55
N SER A 23 9.24 6.65 2.58
CA SER A 23 8.95 6.22 1.21
C SER A 23 9.90 5.09 0.84
N PHE A 24 9.62 4.37 -0.25
CA PHE A 24 10.57 3.38 -0.74
C PHE A 24 11.94 4.03 -0.99
N SER A 25 11.96 5.21 -1.60
CA SER A 25 13.20 5.93 -1.91
C SER A 25 13.95 6.37 -0.66
N THR A 26 13.28 7.00 0.31
CA THR A 26 13.96 7.45 1.54
C THR A 26 14.47 6.27 2.36
N TRP A 27 13.65 5.22 2.50
CA TRP A 27 14.07 3.99 3.17
C TRP A 27 15.27 3.34 2.47
N LEU A 28 15.20 3.16 1.14
CA LEU A 28 16.27 2.52 0.39
C LEU A 28 17.58 3.32 0.48
N VAL A 29 17.51 4.65 0.39
CA VAL A 29 18.68 5.52 0.55
C VAL A 29 19.31 5.31 1.93
N GLU A 30 18.52 5.32 3.00
CA GLU A 30 19.02 5.06 4.36
C GLU A 30 19.67 3.67 4.49
N GLN A 31 19.11 2.65 3.84
CA GLN A 31 19.71 1.30 3.84
C GLN A 31 21.04 1.26 3.08
N LEU A 32 21.10 1.87 1.88
CA LEU A 32 22.33 1.93 1.07
C LEU A 32 23.44 2.72 1.78
N GLU A 33 23.09 3.83 2.44
CA GLU A 33 24.02 4.61 3.26
C GLU A 33 24.54 3.79 4.46
N THR A 34 23.66 3.00 5.09
CA THR A 34 24.04 2.11 6.21
C THR A 34 24.99 0.99 5.76
N LEU A 35 24.82 0.48 4.55
CA LEU A 35 25.71 -0.50 3.93
C LEU A 35 27.03 0.12 3.44
N GLY A 36 27.12 1.46 3.39
CA GLY A 36 28.30 2.16 2.89
C GLY A 36 28.44 2.13 1.37
N VAL A 37 27.31 2.02 0.65
CA VAL A 37 27.28 2.06 -0.82
C VAL A 37 27.52 3.49 -1.29
N GLU A 38 28.65 3.75 -1.94
CA GLU A 38 29.01 5.08 -2.47
C GLU A 38 28.85 5.15 -4.00
N SER A 39 28.84 3.98 -4.66
CA SER A 39 28.80 3.83 -6.10
C SER A 39 27.90 2.68 -6.54
N VAL A 40 27.59 2.61 -7.85
CA VAL A 40 26.77 1.52 -8.40
C VAL A 40 27.53 0.20 -8.36
N GLU A 41 28.85 0.26 -8.48
CA GLU A 41 29.75 -0.89 -8.43
C GLU A 41 29.72 -1.58 -7.06
N ASP A 42 29.51 -0.83 -5.98
CA ASP A 42 29.40 -1.39 -4.62
C ASP A 42 28.14 -2.26 -4.46
N ILE A 43 27.09 -2.02 -5.25
CA ILE A 43 25.84 -2.79 -5.20
C ILE A 43 26.09 -4.26 -5.54
N GLU A 44 27.08 -4.57 -6.40
CA GLU A 44 27.41 -5.96 -6.76
C GLU A 44 27.98 -6.77 -5.58
N LEU A 45 28.40 -6.11 -4.50
CA LEU A 45 28.95 -6.75 -3.30
C LEU A 45 27.88 -7.18 -2.29
N PHE A 46 26.63 -6.74 -2.46
CA PHE A 46 25.54 -7.00 -1.53
C PHE A 46 24.49 -7.92 -2.15
N ASP A 47 23.92 -8.76 -1.31
CA ASP A 47 22.78 -9.60 -1.64
C ASP A 47 21.46 -8.99 -1.13
N ALA A 48 20.34 -9.53 -1.61
CA ALA A 48 19.01 -9.07 -1.17
C ALA A 48 18.81 -9.25 0.36
N ASP A 49 19.48 -10.22 0.95
CA ASP A 49 19.41 -10.52 2.38
C ASP A 49 20.14 -9.46 3.25
N ASP A 50 21.01 -8.62 2.66
CA ASP A 50 21.69 -7.52 3.34
C ASP A 50 20.78 -6.30 3.58
N ILE A 51 19.62 -6.26 2.92
CA ILE A 51 18.63 -5.17 3.04
C ILE A 51 17.29 -5.73 3.55
N PRO A 52 17.25 -6.27 4.80
CA PRO A 52 16.02 -6.83 5.34
C PRO A 52 15.01 -5.72 5.61
N PHE A 53 13.76 -5.94 5.19
CA PHE A 53 12.64 -5.06 5.55
C PHE A 53 11.78 -5.73 6.62
N GLU A 54 11.95 -5.29 7.87
CA GLU A 54 11.12 -5.72 9.02
C GLU A 54 9.72 -5.08 8.95
N GLY A 55 8.92 -5.59 8.03
CA GLY A 55 7.56 -5.11 7.75
C GLY A 55 6.48 -5.79 8.60
N ILE A 56 5.35 -6.07 7.94
CA ILE A 56 4.27 -6.84 8.57
C ILE A 56 4.79 -8.27 8.74
N PRO A 57 4.61 -8.91 9.91
CA PRO A 57 5.03 -10.29 10.09
C PRO A 57 4.42 -11.25 9.07
N ASP A 58 5.19 -12.24 8.62
CA ASP A 58 4.78 -13.15 7.53
C ASP A 58 3.45 -13.87 7.82
N TRP A 59 3.24 -14.26 9.09
CA TRP A 59 2.02 -14.95 9.51
C TRP A 59 0.76 -14.06 9.45
N GLU A 60 0.91 -12.74 9.54
CA GLU A 60 -0.18 -11.75 9.43
C GLU A 60 -0.27 -11.16 8.02
N TYR A 61 0.81 -11.24 7.25
CA TYR A 61 0.93 -10.55 5.97
C TYR A 61 -0.13 -10.99 4.97
N GLN A 62 -0.37 -12.31 4.83
CA GLN A 62 -1.31 -12.81 3.84
C GLN A 62 -2.73 -12.32 4.11
N ASP A 63 -3.24 -12.52 5.33
CA ASP A 63 -4.56 -12.07 5.73
C ASP A 63 -4.71 -10.56 5.59
N PHE A 64 -3.66 -9.81 5.96
CA PHE A 64 -3.65 -8.35 5.83
C PHE A 64 -3.67 -7.89 4.36
N ALA A 65 -2.89 -8.53 3.49
CA ALA A 65 -2.81 -8.20 2.07
C ALA A 65 -4.12 -8.51 1.33
N GLU A 66 -4.83 -9.57 1.74
CA GLU A 66 -6.17 -9.89 1.23
C GLU A 66 -7.23 -8.87 1.69
N GLN A 67 -7.12 -8.38 2.93
CA GLN A 67 -8.04 -7.39 3.48
C GLN A 67 -7.78 -5.97 2.95
N PHE A 68 -6.52 -5.59 2.78
CA PHE A 68 -6.06 -4.28 2.34
C PHE A 68 -5.22 -4.37 1.06
N PRO A 69 -5.80 -4.87 -0.05
CA PRO A 69 -5.06 -5.01 -1.30
C PRO A 69 -4.73 -3.63 -1.87
N LEU A 70 -3.54 -3.48 -2.44
CA LEU A 70 -3.12 -2.26 -3.13
C LEU A 70 -3.60 -2.22 -4.59
N LYS A 71 -3.94 -3.39 -5.15
CA LYS A 71 -4.43 -3.55 -6.52
C LYS A 71 -5.62 -4.49 -6.54
N LEU A 72 -6.62 -4.17 -7.34
CA LEU A 72 -7.77 -5.03 -7.58
C LEU A 72 -7.89 -5.33 -9.07
N VAL A 73 -8.05 -6.62 -9.39
CA VAL A 73 -8.30 -7.09 -10.75
C VAL A 73 -9.69 -7.68 -10.78
N LEU A 74 -10.60 -6.97 -11.45
CA LEU A 74 -11.96 -7.39 -11.71
C LEU A 74 -12.13 -7.72 -13.20
N ALA A 75 -13.27 -8.32 -13.56
CA ALA A 75 -13.59 -8.61 -14.96
C ALA A 75 -13.54 -7.31 -15.80
N GLU A 76 -12.57 -7.25 -16.70
CA GLU A 76 -12.29 -6.13 -17.61
C GLU A 76 -12.02 -4.77 -16.93
N LEU A 77 -11.59 -4.78 -15.67
CA LEU A 77 -11.35 -3.57 -14.88
C LEU A 77 -10.21 -3.82 -13.89
N LYS A 78 -9.10 -3.10 -14.08
CA LYS A 78 -7.98 -3.09 -13.14
C LYS A 78 -7.94 -1.75 -12.42
N LEU A 79 -7.61 -1.82 -11.14
CA LEU A 79 -7.78 -0.74 -10.20
C LEU A 79 -6.59 -0.71 -9.25
N ASP A 80 -6.14 0.49 -8.91
CA ASP A 80 -5.26 0.73 -7.78
C ASP A 80 -6.09 1.15 -6.57
N VAL A 81 -5.59 0.88 -5.36
CA VAL A 81 -6.27 1.21 -4.11
C VAL A 81 -5.39 2.10 -3.25
N GLU A 82 -5.90 3.28 -2.93
CA GLU A 82 -5.28 4.20 -1.97
C GLU A 82 -6.09 4.24 -0.68
N TYR A 83 -5.37 4.16 0.45
CA TYR A 83 -5.97 4.13 1.78
C TYR A 83 -5.67 5.40 2.55
N PHE A 84 -6.72 6.04 3.07
CA PHE A 84 -6.64 7.19 3.95
C PHE A 84 -7.17 6.81 5.34
N VAL A 85 -6.30 6.15 6.12
CA VAL A 85 -6.64 5.55 7.42
C VAL A 85 -7.20 6.58 8.40
N SER A 86 -6.61 7.79 8.44
CA SER A 86 -6.99 8.88 9.38
C SER A 86 -8.47 9.28 9.30
N ARG A 87 -9.09 9.14 8.12
CA ARG A 87 -10.50 9.46 7.87
C ARG A 87 -11.34 8.24 7.47
N LYS A 88 -10.79 7.02 7.60
CA LYS A 88 -11.40 5.75 7.20
C LYS A 88 -11.98 5.81 5.78
N LEU A 89 -11.17 6.23 4.80
CA LEU A 89 -11.55 6.35 3.40
C LEU A 89 -10.65 5.49 2.50
N VAL A 90 -11.26 4.79 1.55
CA VAL A 90 -10.59 4.03 0.51
C VAL A 90 -10.93 4.65 -0.85
N HIS A 91 -9.91 4.98 -1.63
CA HIS A 91 -10.06 5.32 -3.03
C HIS A 91 -9.70 4.11 -3.89
N VAL A 92 -10.63 3.74 -4.76
CA VAL A 92 -10.45 2.71 -5.79
C VAL A 92 -10.29 3.44 -7.11
N ILE A 93 -9.08 3.45 -7.64
CA ILE A 93 -8.68 4.29 -8.76
C ILE A 93 -8.63 3.43 -10.02
N TYR A 94 -9.35 3.87 -11.05
CA TYR A 94 -9.26 3.27 -12.36
C TYR A 94 -7.85 3.41 -12.95
N THR A 95 -7.24 2.29 -13.31
CA THR A 95 -5.98 2.27 -14.06
C THR A 95 -6.22 1.89 -15.51
N GLU A 96 -6.82 0.73 -15.76
CA GLU A 96 -7.03 0.20 -17.11
C GLU A 96 -8.23 -0.76 -17.18
N GLY A 97 -8.75 -1.01 -18.38
CA GLY A 97 -9.88 -1.92 -18.60
C GLY A 97 -10.92 -1.40 -19.60
N ASN A 98 -11.70 -2.31 -20.16
CA ASN A 98 -12.71 -2.00 -21.19
C ASN A 98 -14.12 -1.83 -20.60
N ARG A 99 -14.29 -2.11 -19.31
CA ARG A 99 -15.58 -2.00 -18.64
C ARG A 99 -16.04 -0.54 -18.56
N LYS A 100 -17.26 -0.30 -19.06
CA LYS A 100 -17.91 1.03 -18.99
C LYS A 100 -18.54 1.34 -17.63
N GLY A 101 -18.99 0.30 -16.93
CA GLY A 101 -19.68 0.44 -15.64
C GLY A 101 -18.71 0.53 -14.46
N ASP A 102 -19.14 1.25 -13.43
CA ASP A 102 -18.41 1.41 -12.18
C ASP A 102 -18.34 0.06 -11.42
N PRO A 103 -17.31 -0.16 -10.57
CA PRO A 103 -17.23 -1.35 -9.74
C PRO A 103 -18.39 -1.35 -8.72
N LYS A 104 -19.04 -2.50 -8.55
CA LYS A 104 -20.11 -2.67 -7.56
C LYS A 104 -19.52 -3.01 -6.20
N ARG A 105 -20.22 -2.65 -5.12
CA ARG A 105 -19.73 -2.88 -3.75
C ARG A 105 -19.41 -4.34 -3.44
N TRP A 106 -20.18 -5.29 -3.98
CA TRP A 106 -19.97 -6.72 -3.78
C TRP A 106 -18.74 -7.28 -4.50
N GLU A 107 -18.19 -6.55 -5.47
CA GLU A 107 -16.95 -6.90 -6.17
C GLU A 107 -15.69 -6.43 -5.41
N LEU A 108 -15.86 -5.60 -4.38
CA LEU A 108 -14.78 -4.98 -3.63
C LEU A 108 -14.61 -5.62 -2.24
N PRO A 109 -13.39 -5.62 -1.67
CA PRO A 109 -13.14 -6.09 -0.31
C PRO A 109 -14.07 -5.47 0.74
N ARG A 110 -14.33 -6.21 1.81
CA ARG A 110 -15.15 -5.73 2.93
C ARG A 110 -14.33 -4.79 3.83
N TRP A 111 -14.13 -3.55 3.40
CA TRP A 111 -13.64 -2.46 4.25
C TRP A 111 -14.72 -1.98 5.23
N SER A 112 -14.97 -2.77 6.27
CA SER A 112 -16.01 -2.52 7.28
C SER A 112 -15.75 -1.22 8.03
N GLY A 113 -16.72 -0.29 8.01
CA GLY A 113 -16.58 1.02 8.67
C GLY A 113 -15.77 2.05 7.88
N TRP A 114 -15.39 1.75 6.63
CA TRP A 114 -14.71 2.70 5.74
C TRP A 114 -15.65 3.21 4.66
N LYS A 115 -15.46 4.48 4.28
CA LYS A 115 -16.05 5.05 3.09
C LYS A 115 -15.27 4.54 1.87
N VAL A 116 -15.96 4.13 0.80
CA VAL A 116 -15.35 3.63 -0.43
C VAL A 116 -15.72 4.56 -1.57
N GLN A 117 -14.72 5.07 -2.28
CA GLN A 117 -14.90 5.97 -3.41
C GLN A 117 -14.21 5.43 -4.65
N TYR A 118 -14.91 5.40 -5.77
CA TYR A 118 -14.35 5.08 -7.07
C TYR A 118 -13.92 6.36 -7.78
N LYS A 119 -12.68 6.41 -8.26
CA LYS A 119 -12.12 7.53 -9.01
C LYS A 119 -11.76 7.10 -10.43
N LYS A 120 -12.29 7.80 -11.43
CA LYS A 120 -11.91 7.65 -12.85
C LYS A 120 -11.62 9.03 -13.43
N ALA A 121 -10.35 9.29 -13.75
CA ALA A 121 -9.86 10.63 -14.08
C ALA A 121 -10.27 11.65 -13.00
N SER A 122 -11.05 12.68 -13.35
CA SER A 122 -11.57 13.69 -12.42
C SER A 122 -12.87 13.29 -11.71
N ARG A 123 -13.55 12.23 -12.16
CA ARG A 123 -14.84 11.79 -11.59
C ARG A 123 -14.60 10.95 -10.34
N VAL A 124 -15.18 11.36 -9.22
CA VAL A 124 -15.19 10.61 -7.94
C VAL A 124 -16.63 10.28 -7.56
N LEU A 125 -16.90 9.01 -7.23
CA LEU A 125 -18.22 8.52 -6.86
C LEU A 125 -18.16 7.65 -5.60
N ASP A 126 -19.14 7.79 -4.72
CA ASP A 126 -19.28 6.92 -3.55
C ASP A 126 -19.83 5.55 -3.99
N VAL A 127 -19.12 4.47 -3.67
CA VAL A 127 -19.56 3.10 -3.94
C VAL A 127 -20.40 2.61 -2.76
N LYS A 128 -21.70 2.43 -2.97
CA LYS A 128 -22.66 1.96 -1.96
C LYS A 128 -22.94 0.47 -2.10
#